data_AF-A0A167W188-F1
#
_entry.id   AF-A0A167W188-F1
#
_cell.length_a   1.000
_cell.length_b   1.000
_cell.length_c   1.000
_cell.angle_alpha   90.00
_cell.angle_beta   90.00
_cell.angle_gamma   90.00
#
_symmetry.space_group_name_H-M   'P 1'
#
loop_
_entity.id
_entity.type
_entity.pdbx_description
1 polymer ?
#
loop_
_entity_poly.entity_id
_entity_poly.type
_entity_poly.pdbx_seq_one_letter_code
_entity_poly.pdbx_strand_id
1 'polypeptide(L)'
;MGNTNEKFAELQLQISKTCTENEKNIILLYWKIDGLEFVHSRDWIKREFKFSLIELNKLIADNSALSFFVYCKNCQSYEHQKVKNKTQFITIRTKGRKENAKSAFLCNYCTQIAQKKLDLKKDQEYQILIKKLEMAIEHESWNNLDEYERELLGNCFEMRFENLKNHYTGKSDKAAFIKFTRSLEKIADQNLIVLLREEWNNSIVNFWHLPELSKFKDKIKVVRKNILVEKNSKSSVEIHHSTDELKFKLTINKNQHHPDSPLYAGTITFKERIVIEQGVEYIFGAWQRANENLYLTLTPIHNLDRLPIQKRICDKPISLQEGIKAFLHNLGKNF
;
A
#
# COMPACT_ATOMS: atom_id res chain seq x y z
N MET A 1 -23.59 -26.56 -44.60
CA MET A 1 -23.59 -27.31 -43.33
C MET A 1 -22.13 -27.62 -43.00
N GLY A 2 -21.53 -26.87 -42.07
CA GLY A 2 -20.09 -26.96 -41.77
C GLY A 2 -19.78 -28.25 -40.99
N ASN A 3 -18.77 -28.97 -41.46
CA ASN A 3 -18.37 -30.27 -40.95
C ASN A 3 -17.86 -30.13 -39.50
N THR A 4 -18.58 -30.64 -38.51
CA THR A 4 -18.17 -30.66 -37.10
C THR A 4 -16.86 -31.44 -36.84
N ASN A 5 -16.32 -32.10 -37.87
CA ASN A 5 -15.05 -32.85 -37.85
C ASN A 5 -13.79 -32.00 -38.08
N GLU A 6 -13.89 -30.68 -38.32
CA GLU A 6 -12.69 -29.84 -38.52
C GLU A 6 -11.94 -29.48 -37.23
N LYS A 7 -12.52 -29.72 -36.04
CA LYS A 7 -11.90 -29.32 -34.76
C LYS A 7 -11.23 -30.47 -34.02
N PHE A 8 -11.60 -31.70 -34.34
CA PHE A 8 -11.11 -32.92 -33.71
C PHE A 8 -10.78 -33.91 -34.81
N ALA A 9 -9.58 -34.48 -34.79
CA ALA A 9 -9.13 -35.44 -35.80
C ALA A 9 -8.55 -36.70 -35.14
N GLU A 10 -8.63 -37.81 -35.86
CA GLU A 10 -7.99 -39.10 -35.54
C GLU A 10 -8.21 -39.59 -34.11
N LEU A 11 -9.47 -39.82 -33.73
CA LEU A 11 -9.76 -40.48 -32.44
C LEU A 11 -9.29 -41.93 -32.48
N GLN A 12 -8.32 -42.26 -31.64
CA GLN A 12 -7.72 -43.59 -31.54
C GLN A 12 -7.75 -44.10 -30.11
N LEU A 13 -8.40 -45.25 -29.91
CA LEU A 13 -8.42 -45.92 -28.62
C LEU A 13 -7.24 -46.89 -28.52
N GLN A 14 -6.40 -46.68 -27.51
CA GLN A 14 -5.34 -47.62 -27.13
C GLN A 14 -5.83 -48.47 -25.96
N ILE A 15 -5.75 -49.78 -26.10
CA ILE A 15 -6.07 -50.75 -25.05
C ILE A 15 -4.82 -51.58 -24.74
N SER A 16 -4.58 -51.87 -23.47
CA SER A 16 -3.47 -52.73 -23.05
C SER A 16 -3.59 -54.13 -23.67
N LYS A 17 -2.47 -54.67 -24.11
CA LYS A 17 -2.39 -56.05 -24.64
C LYS A 17 -2.66 -57.11 -23.55
N THR A 18 -2.50 -56.74 -22.28
CA THR A 18 -2.67 -57.64 -21.13
C THR A 18 -4.13 -57.81 -20.69
N CYS A 19 -5.06 -57.08 -21.28
CA CYS A 19 -6.48 -57.20 -20.95
C CYS A 19 -7.05 -58.54 -21.38
N THR A 20 -7.89 -59.11 -20.51
CA THR A 20 -8.81 -60.19 -20.88
C THR A 20 -9.81 -59.70 -21.92
N GLU A 21 -10.42 -60.63 -22.67
CA GLU A 21 -11.39 -60.27 -23.69
C GLU A 21 -12.63 -59.55 -23.12
N ASN A 22 -13.03 -59.92 -21.90
CA ASN A 22 -14.11 -59.25 -21.19
C ASN A 22 -13.75 -57.79 -20.84
N GLU A 23 -12.54 -57.54 -20.33
CA GLU A 23 -12.06 -56.20 -20.04
C GLU A 23 -11.98 -55.33 -21.29
N LYS A 24 -11.51 -55.88 -22.42
CA LYS A 24 -11.50 -55.18 -23.70
C LYS A 24 -12.90 -54.76 -24.13
N ASN A 25 -13.89 -55.66 -24.01
CA ASN A 25 -15.28 -55.35 -24.35
C ASN A 25 -15.84 -54.20 -23.49
N ILE A 26 -15.55 -54.21 -22.19
CA ILE A 26 -15.97 -53.15 -21.26
C ILE A 26 -15.31 -51.82 -21.62
N ILE A 27 -14.00 -51.84 -21.93
CA ILE A 27 -13.24 -50.65 -22.36
C ILE A 27 -13.78 -50.09 -23.69
N LEU A 28 -14.11 -50.96 -24.66
CA LEU A 28 -14.71 -50.56 -25.94
C LEU A 28 -16.07 -49.90 -25.73
N LEU A 29 -16.94 -50.48 -24.91
CA LEU A 29 -18.24 -49.88 -24.57
C LEU A 29 -18.08 -48.57 -23.81
N TYR A 30 -17.09 -48.48 -22.93
CA TYR A 30 -16.75 -47.24 -22.25
C TYR A 30 -16.37 -46.16 -23.25
N TRP A 31 -15.45 -46.42 -24.16
CA TRP A 31 -14.98 -45.40 -25.11
C TRP A 31 -15.81 -45.27 -26.38
N LYS A 32 -16.95 -45.96 -26.48
CA LYS A 32 -17.84 -45.85 -27.65
C LYS A 32 -18.35 -44.42 -27.80
N ILE A 33 -17.96 -43.79 -28.91
CA ILE A 33 -18.29 -42.41 -29.27
C ILE A 33 -19.06 -42.43 -30.59
N ASP A 34 -20.15 -41.65 -30.65
CA ASP A 34 -20.85 -41.33 -31.89
C ASP A 34 -20.72 -39.82 -32.15
N GLY A 35 -20.08 -39.48 -33.28
CA GLY A 35 -19.56 -38.14 -33.54
C GLY A 35 -18.54 -37.69 -32.47
N LEU A 36 -19.03 -36.98 -31.46
CA LEU A 36 -18.23 -36.50 -30.31
C LEU A 36 -18.96 -36.70 -28.97
N GLU A 37 -20.04 -37.48 -28.94
CA GLU A 37 -20.82 -37.81 -27.74
C GLU A 37 -20.62 -39.28 -27.36
N PHE A 38 -20.59 -39.56 -26.06
CA PHE A 38 -20.46 -40.95 -25.58
C PHE A 38 -21.80 -41.67 -25.69
N VAL A 39 -21.79 -42.86 -26.28
CA VAL A 39 -23.00 -43.68 -26.45
C VAL A 39 -23.50 -44.20 -25.10
N HIS A 40 -22.59 -44.64 -24.23
CA HIS A 40 -22.93 -45.18 -22.91
C HIS A 40 -22.45 -44.27 -21.78
N SER A 41 -23.30 -44.06 -20.77
CA SER A 41 -22.90 -43.36 -19.55
C SER A 41 -22.06 -44.27 -18.63
N ARG A 42 -21.28 -43.67 -17.72
CA ARG A 42 -20.50 -44.46 -16.74
C ARG A 42 -21.40 -45.28 -15.83
N ASP A 43 -22.55 -44.74 -15.43
CA ASP A 43 -23.50 -45.44 -14.55
C ASP A 43 -24.22 -46.58 -15.24
N TRP A 44 -24.43 -46.51 -16.55
CA TRP A 44 -24.93 -47.64 -17.32
C TRP A 44 -23.93 -48.81 -17.29
N ILE A 45 -22.65 -48.55 -17.59
CA ILE A 45 -21.59 -49.58 -17.61
C ILE A 45 -21.41 -50.21 -16.23
N LYS A 46 -21.41 -49.40 -15.16
CA LYS A 46 -21.34 -49.90 -13.78
C LYS A 46 -22.46 -50.89 -13.46
N ARG A 47 -23.70 -50.56 -13.83
CA ARG A 47 -24.86 -51.43 -13.57
C ARG A 47 -24.81 -52.71 -14.40
N GLU A 48 -24.47 -52.59 -15.67
CA GLU A 48 -24.41 -53.73 -16.60
C GLU A 48 -23.37 -54.77 -16.15
N PHE A 49 -22.16 -54.31 -15.80
CA PHE A 49 -21.05 -55.20 -15.44
C PHE A 49 -20.85 -55.38 -13.94
N LYS A 50 -21.78 -54.88 -13.12
CA LYS A 50 -21.76 -54.93 -11.64
C LYS A 50 -20.46 -54.40 -11.02
N PHE A 51 -19.85 -53.38 -11.63
CA PHE A 51 -18.67 -52.70 -11.10
C PHE A 51 -19.04 -51.59 -10.11
N SER A 52 -18.21 -51.43 -9.09
CA SER A 52 -18.10 -50.17 -8.36
C SER A 52 -17.48 -49.08 -9.23
N LEU A 53 -17.68 -47.81 -8.83
CA LEU A 53 -17.06 -46.68 -9.54
C LEU A 53 -15.52 -46.74 -9.51
N ILE A 54 -14.94 -47.22 -8.40
CA ILE A 54 -13.49 -47.31 -8.20
C ILE A 54 -12.92 -48.38 -9.14
N GLU A 55 -13.54 -49.55 -9.21
CA GLU A 55 -13.10 -50.65 -10.09
C GLU A 55 -13.15 -50.24 -11.56
N LEU A 56 -14.26 -49.64 -12.01
CA LEU A 56 -14.35 -49.19 -13.40
C LEU A 56 -13.30 -48.11 -13.70
N ASN A 57 -13.11 -47.12 -12.81
CA ASN A 57 -12.11 -46.09 -13.03
C ASN A 57 -10.69 -46.67 -13.09
N LYS A 58 -10.38 -47.65 -12.23
CA LYS A 58 -9.08 -48.33 -12.22
C LYS A 58 -8.87 -49.12 -13.51
N LEU A 59 -9.86 -49.93 -13.91
CA LEU A 59 -9.82 -50.69 -15.16
C LEU A 59 -9.52 -49.78 -16.36
N ILE A 60 -10.26 -48.67 -16.49
CA ILE A 60 -10.07 -47.74 -17.60
C ILE A 60 -8.71 -47.02 -17.52
N ALA A 61 -8.31 -46.51 -16.37
CA ALA A 61 -7.10 -45.70 -16.21
C ALA A 61 -5.80 -46.50 -16.41
N ASP A 62 -5.80 -47.76 -15.99
CA ASP A 62 -4.64 -48.66 -16.07
C ASP A 62 -4.50 -49.25 -17.47
N ASN A 63 -5.62 -49.49 -18.16
CA ASN A 63 -5.61 -50.31 -19.37
C ASN A 63 -6.04 -49.60 -20.65
N SER A 64 -6.42 -48.32 -20.59
CA SER A 64 -6.87 -47.62 -21.78
C SER A 64 -6.48 -46.15 -21.82
N ALA A 65 -6.37 -45.63 -23.04
CA ALA A 65 -6.26 -44.20 -23.28
C ALA A 65 -6.84 -43.85 -24.64
N LEU A 66 -7.58 -42.75 -24.71
CA LEU A 66 -8.06 -42.18 -25.96
C LEU A 66 -7.08 -41.10 -26.40
N SER A 67 -6.57 -41.22 -27.62
CA SER A 67 -5.69 -40.25 -28.27
C SER A 67 -6.43 -39.57 -29.42
N PHE A 68 -6.21 -38.28 -29.62
CA PHE A 68 -6.88 -37.49 -30.67
C PHE A 68 -6.15 -36.17 -30.89
N PHE A 69 -6.37 -35.54 -32.03
CA PHE A 69 -5.87 -34.20 -32.32
C PHE A 69 -6.97 -33.16 -32.13
N VAL A 70 -6.61 -32.00 -31.58
CA VAL A 70 -7.54 -30.86 -31.39
C VAL A 70 -6.97 -29.63 -32.05
N TYR A 71 -7.80 -28.94 -32.84
CA TYR A 71 -7.41 -27.69 -33.47
C TYR A 71 -7.35 -26.54 -32.46
N CYS A 72 -6.19 -25.89 -32.37
CA CYS A 72 -6.02 -24.66 -31.62
C CYS A 72 -6.16 -23.46 -32.55
N LYS A 73 -7.19 -22.63 -32.30
CA LYS A 73 -7.45 -21.43 -33.10
C LYS A 73 -6.35 -20.36 -33.01
N ASN A 74 -5.62 -20.30 -31.89
CA ASN A 74 -4.64 -19.25 -31.66
C ASN A 74 -3.40 -19.38 -32.54
N CYS A 75 -2.88 -20.61 -32.71
CA CYS A 75 -1.71 -20.88 -33.54
C CYS A 75 -2.06 -21.64 -34.83
N GLN A 76 -3.36 -21.87 -35.09
CA GLN A 76 -3.86 -22.56 -36.27
C GLN A 76 -3.23 -23.94 -36.48
N SER A 77 -2.95 -24.66 -35.40
CA SER A 77 -2.31 -25.97 -35.43
C SER A 77 -3.13 -27.01 -34.68
N TYR A 78 -2.92 -28.28 -35.02
CA TYR A 78 -3.45 -29.39 -34.26
C TYR A 78 -2.49 -29.78 -33.14
N GLU A 79 -3.03 -30.06 -31.96
CA GLU A 79 -2.28 -30.63 -30.85
C GLU A 79 -2.77 -32.02 -30.51
N HIS A 80 -1.83 -32.96 -30.40
CA HIS A 80 -2.10 -34.31 -29.94
C HIS A 80 -2.44 -34.31 -28.45
N GLN A 81 -3.59 -34.88 -28.12
CA GLN A 81 -4.11 -35.04 -26.77
C GLN A 81 -4.26 -36.52 -26.46
N LYS A 82 -3.92 -36.89 -25.21
CA LYS A 82 -4.10 -38.26 -24.70
C LYS A 82 -4.80 -38.18 -23.36
N VAL A 83 -5.98 -38.79 -23.27
CA VAL A 83 -6.83 -38.76 -22.07
C VAL A 83 -7.09 -40.17 -21.56
N LYS A 84 -7.22 -40.30 -20.24
CA LYS A 84 -7.45 -41.59 -19.57
C LYS A 84 -8.88 -41.77 -19.04
N ASN A 85 -9.74 -40.77 -19.20
CA ASN A 85 -11.14 -40.85 -18.78
C ASN A 85 -12.04 -39.91 -19.58
N LYS A 86 -13.36 -40.17 -19.52
CA LYS A 86 -14.39 -39.37 -20.22
C LYS A 86 -14.39 -37.90 -19.81
N THR A 87 -14.17 -37.60 -18.53
CA THR A 87 -14.24 -36.23 -18.01
C THR A 87 -13.19 -35.33 -18.66
N GLN A 88 -11.96 -35.84 -18.82
CA GLN A 88 -10.89 -35.14 -19.53
C GLN A 88 -11.25 -34.88 -20.99
N PHE A 89 -11.74 -35.92 -21.70
CA PHE A 89 -12.22 -35.76 -23.08
C PHE A 89 -13.32 -34.69 -23.18
N ILE A 90 -14.35 -34.75 -22.33
CA ILE A 90 -15.47 -33.80 -22.32
C ILE A 90 -14.98 -32.38 -22.06
N THR A 91 -14.01 -32.20 -21.16
CA THR A 91 -13.44 -30.89 -20.85
C THR A 91 -12.76 -30.29 -22.08
N ILE A 92 -11.90 -31.07 -22.75
CA ILE A 92 -11.20 -30.65 -23.97
C ILE A 92 -12.20 -30.42 -25.11
N ARG A 93 -13.16 -31.33 -25.30
CA ARG A 93 -14.25 -31.20 -26.27
C ARG A 93 -15.03 -29.90 -26.10
N THR A 94 -15.43 -29.61 -24.87
CA THR A 94 -16.21 -28.41 -24.53
C THR A 94 -15.42 -27.15 -24.88
N LYS A 95 -14.11 -27.12 -24.58
CA LYS A 95 -13.23 -26.01 -24.96
C LYS A 95 -13.02 -25.92 -26.48
N GLY A 96 -12.78 -27.03 -27.15
CA GLY A 96 -12.56 -27.06 -28.61
C GLY A 96 -13.79 -26.65 -29.41
N ARG A 97 -15.01 -26.91 -28.91
CA ARG A 97 -16.25 -26.45 -29.54
C ARG A 97 -16.45 -24.94 -29.46
N LYS A 98 -15.90 -24.27 -28.44
CA LYS A 98 -16.13 -22.83 -28.23
C LYS A 98 -15.52 -21.99 -29.36
N GLU A 99 -16.30 -21.02 -29.83
CA GLU A 99 -15.88 -20.11 -30.90
C GLU A 99 -15.00 -18.96 -30.39
N ASN A 100 -15.32 -18.43 -29.21
CA ASN A 100 -14.65 -17.30 -28.59
C ASN A 100 -13.25 -17.68 -28.10
N ALA A 101 -12.24 -16.97 -28.60
CA ALA A 101 -10.83 -17.13 -28.27
C ALA A 101 -10.53 -17.14 -26.75
N LYS A 102 -11.26 -16.36 -25.92
CA LYS A 102 -11.06 -16.34 -24.45
C LYS A 102 -11.39 -17.66 -23.76
N SER A 103 -12.20 -18.49 -24.40
CA SER A 103 -12.76 -19.71 -23.81
C SER A 103 -12.51 -20.96 -24.64
N ALA A 104 -11.96 -20.77 -25.84
CA ALA A 104 -11.60 -21.82 -26.77
C ALA A 104 -10.42 -22.65 -26.24
N PHE A 105 -10.21 -23.81 -26.85
CA PHE A 105 -9.05 -24.64 -26.59
C PHE A 105 -7.74 -23.90 -26.93
N LEU A 106 -6.82 -23.87 -25.98
CA LEU A 106 -5.45 -23.38 -26.12
C LEU A 106 -4.52 -24.58 -26.04
N CYS A 107 -3.67 -24.75 -27.05
CA CYS A 107 -2.63 -25.76 -27.02
C CYS A 107 -1.56 -25.41 -25.97
N ASN A 108 -0.70 -26.36 -25.63
CA ASN A 108 0.38 -26.17 -24.67
C ASN A 108 1.32 -25.04 -25.09
N TYR A 109 1.68 -24.95 -26.37
CA TYR A 109 2.54 -23.88 -26.89
C TYR A 109 1.92 -22.50 -26.67
N CYS A 110 0.65 -22.31 -27.05
CA CYS A 110 -0.06 -21.05 -26.84
C CYS A 110 -0.22 -20.73 -25.34
N THR A 111 -0.46 -21.74 -24.52
CA THR A 111 -0.56 -21.61 -23.05
C THR A 111 0.76 -21.12 -22.46
N GLN A 112 1.89 -21.70 -22.89
CA GLN A 112 3.23 -21.29 -22.46
C GLN A 112 3.56 -19.86 -22.90
N ILE A 113 3.20 -19.46 -24.13
CA ILE A 113 3.38 -18.07 -24.59
C ILE A 113 2.55 -17.12 -23.74
N ALA A 114 1.28 -17.45 -23.48
CA ALA A 114 0.41 -16.62 -22.66
C ALA A 114 0.97 -16.46 -21.24
N GLN A 115 1.46 -17.55 -20.65
CA GLN A 115 2.10 -17.53 -19.34
C GLN A 115 3.36 -16.66 -19.35
N LYS A 116 4.26 -16.85 -20.32
CA LYS A 116 5.46 -16.00 -20.45
C LYS A 116 5.13 -14.52 -20.60
N LYS A 117 4.10 -14.18 -21.38
CA LYS A 117 3.63 -12.78 -21.52
C LYS A 117 3.09 -12.23 -20.21
N LEU A 118 2.34 -13.04 -19.45
CA LEU A 118 1.82 -12.66 -18.14
C LEU A 118 2.96 -12.44 -17.14
N ASP A 119 3.95 -13.33 -17.12
CA ASP A 119 5.12 -13.23 -16.25
C ASP A 119 5.96 -12.01 -16.61
N LEU A 120 6.23 -11.77 -17.89
CA LEU A 120 6.91 -10.55 -18.36
C LEU A 120 6.17 -9.28 -17.94
N LYS A 121 4.83 -9.28 -18.00
CA LYS A 121 4.03 -8.13 -17.57
C LYS A 121 4.14 -7.91 -16.06
N LYS A 122 4.08 -8.98 -15.26
CA LYS A 122 4.26 -8.91 -13.80
C LYS A 122 5.65 -8.39 -13.45
N ASP A 123 6.68 -8.86 -14.15
CA ASP A 123 8.05 -8.40 -13.97
C ASP A 123 8.17 -6.92 -14.30
N GLN A 124 7.58 -6.46 -15.41
CA GLN A 124 7.56 -5.03 -15.77
C GLN A 124 6.83 -4.18 -14.71
N GLU A 125 5.65 -4.61 -14.26
CA GLU A 125 4.88 -3.93 -13.21
C GLU A 125 5.68 -3.87 -11.90
N TYR A 126 6.38 -4.95 -11.53
CA TYR A 126 7.27 -4.98 -10.37
C TYR A 126 8.45 -4.03 -10.52
N GLN A 127 9.12 -3.99 -11.68
CA GLN A 127 10.24 -3.07 -11.91
C GLN A 127 9.80 -1.60 -11.86
N ILE A 128 8.61 -1.28 -12.37
CA ILE A 128 8.03 0.07 -12.27
C ILE A 128 7.76 0.43 -10.80
N LEU A 129 7.20 -0.51 -10.02
CA LEU A 129 6.96 -0.31 -8.61
C LEU A 129 8.26 -0.03 -7.85
N ILE A 130 9.29 -0.86 -8.04
CA ILE A 130 10.59 -0.69 -7.38
C ILE A 130 11.19 0.69 -7.69
N LYS A 131 11.21 1.10 -8.97
CA LYS A 131 11.69 2.43 -9.36
C LYS A 131 10.95 3.57 -8.67
N LYS A 132 9.62 3.48 -8.52
CA LYS A 132 8.84 4.50 -7.81
C LYS A 132 9.24 4.61 -6.34
N LEU A 133 9.46 3.47 -5.68
CA LEU A 133 9.89 3.44 -4.28
C LEU A 133 11.33 3.97 -4.13
N GLU A 134 12.24 3.62 -5.04
CA GLU A 134 13.62 4.13 -5.07
C GLU A 134 13.64 5.66 -5.27
N MET A 135 12.87 6.18 -6.23
CA MET A 135 12.72 7.62 -6.44
C MET A 135 12.14 8.34 -5.22
N ALA A 136 11.20 7.70 -4.50
CA ALA A 136 10.65 8.29 -3.29
C ALA A 136 11.70 8.41 -2.18
N ILE A 137 12.64 7.45 -2.09
CA ILE A 137 13.78 7.51 -1.18
C ILE A 137 14.74 8.62 -1.60
N GLU A 138 15.11 8.68 -2.88
CA GLU A 138 16.04 9.67 -3.43
C GLU A 138 15.53 11.11 -3.21
N HIS A 139 14.24 11.35 -3.44
CA HIS A 139 13.61 12.65 -3.23
C HIS A 139 13.22 12.93 -1.78
N GLU A 140 13.58 12.04 -0.85
CA GLU A 140 13.22 12.14 0.57
C GLU A 140 11.71 12.41 0.75
N SER A 141 10.84 11.66 0.06
CA SER A 141 9.38 11.94 -0.02
C SER A 141 8.67 11.85 1.34
N TRP A 142 9.32 11.28 2.36
CA TRP A 142 8.88 11.41 3.76
C TRP A 142 8.82 12.86 4.22
N ASN A 143 9.45 13.79 3.51
CA ASN A 143 9.36 15.21 3.80
C ASN A 143 7.95 15.80 3.61
N ASN A 144 7.13 15.14 2.79
CA ASN A 144 5.73 15.51 2.54
C ASN A 144 4.76 15.00 3.62
N LEU A 145 5.24 14.16 4.53
CA LEU A 145 4.45 13.58 5.61
C LEU A 145 4.44 14.49 6.83
N ASP A 146 3.30 14.54 7.52
CA ASP A 146 3.19 15.19 8.82
C ASP A 146 3.91 14.41 9.94
N GLU A 147 4.01 15.00 11.13
CA GLU A 147 4.71 14.38 12.26
C GLU A 147 4.13 13.01 12.65
N TYR A 148 2.80 12.87 12.62
CA TYR A 148 2.12 11.62 12.97
C TYR A 148 2.39 10.53 11.91
N GLU A 149 2.33 10.89 10.64
CA GLU A 149 2.60 10.01 9.51
C GLU A 149 4.08 9.57 9.48
N ARG A 150 5.02 10.46 9.80
CA ARG A 150 6.44 10.11 9.94
C ARG A 150 6.71 9.18 11.12
N GLU A 151 6.06 9.41 12.27
CA GLU A 151 6.16 8.50 13.42
C GLU A 151 5.59 7.12 13.06
N LEU A 152 4.44 7.08 12.38
CA LEU A 152 3.81 5.86 11.89
C LEU A 152 4.72 5.09 10.92
N LEU A 153 5.30 5.77 9.93
CA LEU A 153 6.28 5.18 9.02
C LEU A 153 7.51 4.64 9.76
N GLY A 154 8.02 5.39 10.74
CA GLY A 154 9.12 4.95 11.59
C GLY A 154 8.81 3.66 12.35
N ASN A 155 7.56 3.49 12.80
CA ASN A 155 7.09 2.28 13.49
C ASN A 155 6.80 1.13 12.52
N CYS A 156 6.49 1.39 11.25
CA CYS A 156 6.42 0.35 10.21
C CYS A 156 7.75 -0.42 10.06
N PHE A 157 8.89 0.22 10.32
CA PHE A 157 10.20 -0.45 10.28
C PHE A 157 10.47 -1.36 11.49
N GLU A 158 9.70 -1.22 12.57
CA GLU A 158 9.95 -1.88 13.85
C GLU A 158 8.88 -2.92 14.21
N MET A 159 7.66 -2.77 13.67
CA MET A 159 6.50 -3.54 14.08
C MET A 159 5.83 -4.21 12.89
N ARG A 160 5.33 -5.43 13.09
CA ARG A 160 4.42 -6.07 12.14
C ARG A 160 3.05 -5.37 12.16
N PHE A 161 2.30 -5.48 11.07
CA PHE A 161 1.02 -4.78 10.88
C PHE A 161 0.04 -4.92 12.05
N GLU A 162 -0.18 -6.13 12.59
CA GLU A 162 -1.10 -6.31 13.71
C GLU A 162 -0.67 -5.56 14.98
N ASN A 163 0.63 -5.54 15.28
CA ASN A 163 1.16 -4.78 16.42
C ASN A 163 1.04 -3.28 16.19
N LEU A 164 1.32 -2.83 14.96
CA LEU A 164 1.19 -1.43 14.55
C LEU A 164 -0.27 -0.96 14.67
N LYS A 165 -1.22 -1.73 14.11
CA LYS A 165 -2.65 -1.48 14.21
C LYS A 165 -3.09 -1.37 15.67
N ASN A 166 -2.75 -2.35 16.50
CA ASN A 166 -3.08 -2.33 17.92
C ASN A 166 -2.48 -1.12 18.67
N HIS A 167 -1.26 -0.70 18.31
CA HIS A 167 -0.60 0.45 18.90
C HIS A 167 -1.33 1.77 18.62
N TYR A 168 -1.83 1.96 17.39
CA TYR A 168 -2.45 3.22 16.97
C TYR A 168 -3.97 3.30 17.15
N THR A 169 -4.68 2.17 17.17
CA THR A 169 -6.15 2.17 17.11
C THR A 169 -6.83 1.82 18.42
N GLY A 170 -6.08 1.24 19.37
CA GLY A 170 -6.68 0.64 20.57
C GLY A 170 -7.71 -0.44 20.22
N LYS A 171 -8.37 -1.02 21.23
CA LYS A 171 -9.32 -2.14 21.01
C LYS A 171 -10.65 -1.72 20.36
N SER A 172 -11.04 -0.43 20.37
CA SER A 172 -12.38 -0.01 19.91
C SER A 172 -12.53 1.45 19.44
N ASP A 173 -11.45 2.20 19.20
CA ASP A 173 -11.58 3.60 18.76
C ASP A 173 -11.69 3.70 17.24
N LYS A 174 -12.94 3.88 16.74
CA LYS A 174 -13.23 4.04 15.32
C LYS A 174 -12.52 5.25 14.69
N ALA A 175 -12.41 6.36 15.42
CA ALA A 175 -11.77 7.57 14.90
C ALA A 175 -10.25 7.36 14.77
N ALA A 176 -9.64 6.71 15.76
CA ALA A 176 -8.23 6.32 15.69
C ALA A 176 -7.97 5.32 14.56
N PHE A 177 -8.85 4.33 14.37
CA PHE A 177 -8.75 3.37 13.25
C PHE A 177 -8.83 4.05 11.88
N ILE A 178 -9.75 5.01 11.71
CA ILE A 178 -9.86 5.79 10.47
C ILE A 178 -8.60 6.63 10.25
N LYS A 179 -8.09 7.31 11.29
CA LYS A 179 -6.87 8.12 11.19
C LYS A 179 -5.66 7.26 10.84
N PHE A 180 -5.47 6.12 11.51
CA PHE A 180 -4.42 5.15 11.20
C PHE A 180 -4.46 4.69 9.75
N THR A 181 -5.63 4.23 9.29
CA THR A 181 -5.81 3.75 7.92
C THR A 181 -5.50 4.85 6.90
N ARG A 182 -6.08 6.05 7.05
CA ARG A 182 -5.80 7.19 6.15
C ARG A 182 -4.33 7.61 6.12
N SER A 183 -3.65 7.49 7.26
CA SER A 183 -2.23 7.84 7.33
C SER A 183 -1.36 6.81 6.61
N LEU A 184 -1.68 5.51 6.73
CA LEU A 184 -1.04 4.47 5.92
C LEU A 184 -1.27 4.68 4.41
N GLU A 185 -2.49 5.05 4.00
CA GLU A 185 -2.79 5.38 2.60
C GLU A 185 -1.90 6.53 2.10
N LYS A 186 -1.80 7.63 2.86
CA LYS A 186 -0.96 8.76 2.47
C LYS A 186 0.53 8.39 2.38
N ILE A 187 1.03 7.57 3.30
CA ILE A 187 2.42 7.09 3.24
C ILE A 187 2.63 6.25 1.97
N ALA A 188 1.65 5.43 1.59
CA ALA A 188 1.68 4.67 0.34
C ALA A 188 1.58 5.56 -0.90
N ASP A 189 0.78 6.63 -0.86
CA ASP A 189 0.67 7.63 -1.94
C ASP A 189 2.00 8.36 -2.20
N GLN A 190 2.83 8.49 -1.16
CA GLN A 190 4.21 8.98 -1.29
C GLN A 190 5.20 7.94 -1.83
N ASN A 191 4.74 6.72 -2.19
CA ASN A 191 5.57 5.59 -2.60
C ASN A 191 6.65 5.23 -1.57
N LEU A 192 6.34 5.35 -0.28
CA LEU A 192 7.27 4.95 0.80
C LEU A 192 6.98 3.52 1.29
N ILE A 193 5.73 3.08 1.18
CA ILE A 193 5.30 1.71 1.48
C ILE A 193 4.33 1.21 0.40
N VAL A 194 4.15 -0.10 0.35
CA VAL A 194 3.14 -0.79 -0.45
C VAL A 194 2.15 -1.44 0.51
N LEU A 195 0.87 -1.11 0.38
CA LEU A 195 -0.18 -1.72 1.19
C LEU A 195 -0.66 -3.02 0.55
N LEU A 196 -0.66 -4.09 1.34
CA LEU A 196 -1.20 -5.38 0.96
C LEU A 196 -2.65 -5.46 1.42
N ARG A 197 -3.55 -5.88 0.53
CA ARG A 197 -5.00 -5.86 0.77
C ARG A 197 -5.66 -7.19 0.50
N GLU A 198 -6.78 -7.41 1.18
CA GLU A 198 -7.72 -8.49 0.88
C GLU A 198 -8.50 -8.22 -0.41
N GLU A 199 -8.59 -9.23 -1.28
CA GLU A 199 -9.29 -9.12 -2.57
C GLU A 199 -10.79 -8.84 -2.43
N TRP A 200 -11.43 -9.31 -1.35
CA TRP A 200 -12.89 -9.31 -1.22
C TRP A 200 -13.48 -8.06 -0.56
N ASN A 201 -12.71 -7.33 0.26
CA ASN A 201 -13.17 -6.11 0.95
C ASN A 201 -12.22 -4.92 0.83
N ASN A 202 -11.08 -5.08 0.13
CA ASN A 202 -10.05 -4.05 -0.02
C ASN A 202 -9.45 -3.55 1.31
N SER A 203 -9.58 -4.32 2.39
CA SER A 203 -9.02 -4.00 3.70
C SER A 203 -7.51 -4.18 3.70
N ILE A 204 -6.78 -3.29 4.38
CA ILE A 204 -5.33 -3.42 4.55
C ILE A 204 -5.07 -4.57 5.52
N VAL A 205 -4.29 -5.55 5.07
CA VAL A 205 -3.89 -6.70 5.89
C VAL A 205 -2.41 -6.69 6.24
N ASN A 206 -1.59 -5.97 5.46
CA ASN A 206 -0.18 -5.84 5.73
C ASN A 206 0.42 -4.68 4.93
N PHE A 207 1.72 -4.43 5.10
CA PHE A 207 2.49 -3.53 4.26
C PHE A 207 3.87 -4.12 3.95
N TRP A 208 4.50 -3.57 2.93
CA TRP A 208 5.88 -3.84 2.57
C TRP A 208 6.59 -2.54 2.22
N HIS A 209 7.91 -2.48 2.40
CA HIS A 209 8.72 -1.34 2.02
C HIS A 209 10.08 -1.81 1.53
N LEU A 210 10.79 -0.97 0.78
CA LEU A 210 12.17 -1.25 0.40
C LEU A 210 13.07 -1.31 1.66
N PRO A 211 13.95 -2.31 1.80
CA PRO A 211 14.93 -2.37 2.88
C PRO A 211 15.79 -1.10 2.97
N GLU A 212 16.12 -0.49 1.83
CA GLU A 212 16.90 0.74 1.71
C GLU A 212 16.27 1.91 2.47
N LEU A 213 14.93 2.02 2.46
CA LEU A 213 14.21 3.08 3.17
C LEU A 213 14.49 3.05 4.68
N SER A 214 14.64 1.85 5.26
CA SER A 214 14.90 1.70 6.69
C SER A 214 16.26 2.26 7.13
N LYS A 215 17.22 2.44 6.20
CA LYS A 215 18.52 3.08 6.48
C LYS A 215 18.37 4.57 6.78
N PHE A 216 17.25 5.18 6.39
CA PHE A 216 16.95 6.59 6.63
C PHE A 216 16.04 6.80 7.85
N LYS A 217 15.83 5.76 8.67
CA LYS A 217 14.95 5.78 9.84
C LYS A 217 15.22 6.94 10.79
N ASP A 218 16.49 7.31 11.02
CA ASP A 218 16.85 8.43 11.90
C ASP A 218 16.48 9.80 11.32
N LYS A 219 16.45 9.93 9.98
CA LYS A 219 15.95 11.14 9.30
C LYS A 219 14.42 11.19 9.27
N ILE A 220 13.78 10.02 9.15
CA ILE A 220 12.33 9.88 9.03
C ILE A 220 11.66 10.08 10.38
N LYS A 221 12.19 9.43 11.44
CA LYS A 221 11.70 9.62 12.80
C LYS A 221 12.00 11.06 13.18
N VAL A 222 10.93 11.85 13.29
CA VAL A 222 10.99 13.09 14.04
C VAL A 222 11.43 12.68 15.43
N VAL A 223 12.66 13.03 15.80
CA VAL A 223 13.10 12.92 17.19
C VAL A 223 12.13 13.81 17.95
N ARG A 224 11.09 13.21 18.53
CA ARG A 224 10.57 13.73 19.77
C ARG A 224 11.81 13.81 20.63
N LYS A 225 12.23 15.03 20.97
CA LYS A 225 12.84 15.25 22.27
C LYS A 225 11.77 14.82 23.27
N ASN A 226 11.64 13.51 23.43
CA ASN A 226 11.07 12.93 24.60
C ASN A 226 11.99 13.50 25.67
N ILE A 227 11.44 14.42 26.45
CA ILE A 227 11.85 14.61 27.83
C ILE A 227 11.55 13.26 28.48
N LEU A 228 12.38 12.26 28.18
CA LEU A 228 12.57 11.13 29.05
C LEU A 228 13.17 11.77 30.28
N VAL A 229 12.45 11.60 31.39
CA VAL A 229 12.96 11.79 32.72
C VAL A 229 14.13 10.81 32.88
N GLU A 230 15.31 11.20 32.38
CA GLU A 230 16.57 10.61 32.81
C GLU A 230 16.83 11.16 34.19
N LYS A 231 16.37 10.39 35.19
CA LYS A 231 17.05 10.36 36.46
C LYS A 231 18.54 10.11 36.17
N ASN A 232 19.36 11.05 36.61
CA ASN A 232 20.81 10.96 36.73
C ASN A 232 21.63 11.11 35.45
N SER A 233 21.73 12.34 34.95
CA SER A 233 23.07 12.88 34.68
C SER A 233 23.10 14.36 35.09
N LYS A 234 24.04 14.69 35.99
CA LYS A 234 24.30 16.08 36.39
C LYS A 234 24.93 16.78 35.19
N SER A 235 24.11 17.43 34.37
CA SER A 235 24.60 18.50 33.51
C SER A 235 24.73 19.75 34.37
N SER A 236 25.97 20.13 34.66
CA SER A 236 26.31 21.42 35.26
C SER A 236 26.19 22.50 34.18
N VAL A 237 24.96 22.93 33.92
CA VAL A 237 24.72 24.25 33.32
C VAL A 237 23.85 24.99 34.31
N GLU A 238 24.46 25.93 35.03
CA GLU A 238 23.74 26.90 35.84
C GLU A 238 22.88 27.76 34.90
N ILE A 239 21.60 27.40 34.80
CA ILE A 239 20.59 28.28 34.21
C ILE A 239 20.16 29.20 35.36
N HIS A 240 20.40 30.51 35.20
CA HIS A 240 19.85 31.51 36.10
C HIS A 240 18.31 31.44 36.07
N HIS A 241 17.72 30.91 37.14
CA HIS A 241 16.26 30.68 37.30
C HIS A 241 15.49 31.95 37.72
N SER A 242 15.72 33.07 37.03
CA SER A 242 14.85 34.24 37.12
C SER A 242 14.52 34.72 35.72
N THR A 243 13.30 34.44 35.28
CA THR A 243 12.75 35.00 34.05
C THR A 243 11.77 36.11 34.39
N ASP A 244 12.05 37.32 33.94
CA ASP A 244 11.18 38.49 34.12
C ASP A 244 9.98 38.48 33.16
N GLU A 245 9.59 37.33 32.64
CA GLU A 245 8.54 37.20 31.64
C GLU A 245 7.64 36.02 31.97
N LEU A 246 6.33 36.29 32.05
CA LEU A 246 5.32 35.28 32.31
C LEU A 246 4.60 34.93 31.00
N LYS A 247 4.81 33.69 30.51
CA LYS A 247 4.16 33.16 29.30
C LYS A 247 3.37 31.91 29.61
N PHE A 248 2.10 31.89 29.25
CA PHE A 248 1.29 30.68 29.35
C PHE A 248 0.18 30.59 28.30
N LYS A 249 -0.29 29.37 28.09
CA LYS A 249 -1.31 29.02 27.10
C LYS A 249 -2.69 29.11 27.73
N LEU A 250 -3.60 29.83 27.08
CA LEU A 250 -5.03 29.80 27.34
C LEU A 250 -5.68 28.73 26.44
N THR A 251 -6.34 27.76 27.07
CA THR A 251 -7.01 26.65 26.38
C THR A 251 -8.45 27.01 26.02
N ILE A 252 -8.93 26.51 24.88
CA ILE A 252 -10.32 26.69 24.45
C ILE A 252 -11.24 25.97 25.45
N ASN A 253 -12.26 26.69 25.92
CA ASN A 253 -13.29 26.14 26.77
C ASN A 253 -14.22 25.24 25.96
N LYS A 254 -13.97 23.92 25.97
CA LYS A 254 -14.80 22.94 25.26
C LYS A 254 -16.19 22.75 25.87
N ASN A 255 -16.41 23.26 27.08
CA ASN A 255 -17.66 23.12 27.83
C ASN A 255 -18.44 24.45 27.88
N GLN A 256 -18.41 25.22 26.79
CA GLN A 256 -19.14 26.48 26.70
C GLN A 256 -20.65 26.19 26.55
N HIS A 257 -21.37 26.24 27.67
CA HIS A 257 -22.81 25.95 27.72
C HIS A 257 -23.70 27.20 27.67
N HIS A 258 -23.11 28.40 27.74
CA HIS A 258 -23.82 29.68 27.67
C HIS A 258 -23.03 30.68 26.80
N PRO A 259 -23.70 31.54 25.99
CA PRO A 259 -23.03 32.53 25.15
C PRO A 259 -22.13 33.51 25.93
N ASP A 260 -22.47 33.81 27.19
CA ASP A 260 -21.64 34.67 28.06
C ASP A 260 -20.48 33.94 28.77
N SER A 261 -20.30 32.63 28.54
CA SER A 261 -19.16 31.90 29.09
C SER A 261 -17.86 32.26 28.37
N PRO A 262 -16.72 32.32 29.07
CA PRO A 262 -15.44 32.69 28.46
C PRO A 262 -15.03 31.65 27.41
N LEU A 263 -14.62 32.14 26.23
CA LEU A 263 -14.14 31.33 25.11
C LEU A 263 -12.88 30.54 25.47
N TYR A 264 -12.01 31.12 26.29
CA TYR A 264 -10.81 30.48 26.81
C TYR A 264 -10.94 30.28 28.31
N ALA A 265 -10.88 29.02 28.75
CA ALA A 265 -10.94 28.66 30.16
C ALA A 265 -10.14 27.38 30.41
N GLY A 266 -9.53 27.30 31.60
CA GLY A 266 -8.72 26.16 32.02
C GLY A 266 -8.04 26.46 33.34
N THR A 267 -7.25 25.49 33.82
CA THR A 267 -6.43 25.63 35.02
C THR A 267 -4.96 25.61 34.66
N ILE A 268 -4.14 26.36 35.38
CA ILE A 268 -2.69 26.44 35.20
C ILE A 268 -2.02 26.22 36.56
N THR A 269 -0.95 25.43 36.58
CA THR A 269 -0.13 25.21 37.75
C THR A 269 1.29 25.66 37.46
N PHE A 270 1.77 26.65 38.21
CA PHE A 270 3.14 27.12 38.11
C PHE A 270 4.03 26.33 39.07
N LYS A 271 5.17 25.84 38.55
CA LYS A 271 6.13 25.06 39.34
C LYS A 271 7.03 25.93 40.22
N GLU A 272 7.05 27.23 39.94
CA GLU A 272 7.86 28.23 40.61
C GLU A 272 6.96 29.36 41.12
N ARG A 273 7.43 30.08 42.13
CA ARG A 273 6.71 31.23 42.68
C ARG A 273 6.67 32.34 41.64
N ILE A 274 5.48 32.83 41.32
CA ILE A 274 5.29 34.03 40.51
C ILE A 274 5.15 35.23 41.45
N VAL A 275 5.90 36.30 41.16
CA VAL A 275 5.78 37.58 41.84
C VAL A 275 5.50 38.63 40.77
N ILE A 276 4.37 39.34 40.90
CA ILE A 276 4.08 40.55 40.12
C ILE A 276 4.33 41.72 41.06
N GLU A 277 5.28 42.58 40.70
CA GLU A 277 5.80 43.63 41.58
C GLU A 277 4.88 44.86 41.57
N GLN A 278 4.67 45.44 42.76
CA GLN A 278 3.90 46.66 42.90
C GLN A 278 4.69 47.85 42.33
N GLY A 279 4.03 48.69 41.53
CA GLY A 279 4.63 49.90 40.94
C GLY A 279 5.46 49.64 39.68
N VAL A 280 5.50 48.41 39.17
CA VAL A 280 6.14 48.07 37.89
C VAL A 280 5.08 48.03 36.79
N GLU A 281 5.35 48.71 35.68
CA GLU A 281 4.51 48.63 34.48
C GLU A 281 4.86 47.40 33.65
N TYR A 282 3.82 46.64 33.30
CA TYR A 282 3.93 45.43 32.49
C TYR A 282 3.17 45.61 31.17
N ILE A 283 3.78 45.15 30.09
CA ILE A 283 3.14 45.00 28.80
C ILE A 283 2.57 43.60 28.71
N PHE A 284 1.32 43.52 28.28
CA PHE A 284 0.67 42.25 27.97
C PHE A 284 0.43 42.13 26.47
N GLY A 285 0.57 40.91 25.96
CA GLY A 285 0.28 40.57 24.57
C GLY A 285 -0.46 39.25 24.52
N ALA A 286 -1.51 39.20 23.70
CA ALA A 286 -2.23 37.98 23.40
C ALA A 286 -2.19 37.72 21.90
N TRP A 287 -1.82 36.50 21.49
CA TRP A 287 -1.81 36.13 20.08
C TRP A 287 -2.25 34.68 19.88
N GLN A 288 -2.97 34.48 18.78
CA GLN A 288 -3.41 33.14 18.37
C GLN A 288 -2.23 32.39 17.74
N ARG A 289 -2.09 31.11 18.08
CA ARG A 289 -1.22 30.16 17.38
C ARG A 289 -2.06 29.08 16.72
N ALA A 290 -1.42 28.22 15.93
CA ALA A 290 -2.08 27.08 15.29
C ALA A 290 -2.94 26.27 16.29
N ASN A 291 -4.08 25.74 15.80
CA ASN A 291 -5.11 25.04 16.57
C ASN A 291 -5.94 25.93 17.52
N GLU A 292 -6.24 27.18 17.11
CA GLU A 292 -7.16 28.12 17.77
C GLU A 292 -6.82 28.49 19.23
N ASN A 293 -5.62 28.14 19.71
CA ASN A 293 -5.19 28.42 21.07
C ASN A 293 -4.63 29.84 21.19
N LEU A 294 -4.91 30.49 22.32
CA LEU A 294 -4.42 31.84 22.62
C LEU A 294 -3.25 31.75 23.61
N TYR A 295 -2.16 32.46 23.34
CA TYR A 295 -1.07 32.60 24.29
C TYR A 295 -1.13 33.99 24.91
N LEU A 296 -0.96 34.06 26.24
CA LEU A 296 -0.84 35.31 26.97
C LEU A 296 0.60 35.45 27.45
N THR A 297 1.14 36.65 27.28
CA THR A 297 2.46 37.05 27.77
C THR A 297 2.33 38.31 28.59
N LEU A 298 3.08 38.39 29.69
CA LEU A 298 3.23 39.56 30.54
C LEU A 298 4.73 39.80 30.78
N THR A 299 5.21 40.99 30.42
CA THR A 299 6.64 41.34 30.49
C THR A 299 6.78 42.78 31.00
N PRO A 300 7.65 43.07 31.98
CA PRO A 300 7.96 44.44 32.40
C PRO A 300 8.44 45.29 31.24
N ILE A 301 7.98 46.54 31.18
CA ILE A 301 8.29 47.45 30.06
C ILE A 301 9.79 47.68 29.86
N HIS A 302 10.56 47.72 30.96
CA HIS A 302 12.00 47.97 30.93
C HIS A 302 12.81 46.86 30.22
N ASN A 303 12.21 45.68 29.99
CA ASN A 303 12.85 44.61 29.22
C ASN A 303 12.76 44.82 27.70
N LEU A 304 11.87 45.69 27.21
CA LEU A 304 11.81 46.06 25.80
C LEU A 304 12.84 47.14 25.43
N ASP A 305 13.26 47.97 26.38
CA ASP A 305 14.31 49.00 26.17
C ASP A 305 15.70 48.40 25.88
N ARG A 306 15.86 47.08 26.04
CA ARG A 306 17.10 46.33 25.76
C ARG A 306 17.09 45.58 24.42
N LEU A 307 16.13 45.86 23.53
CA LEU A 307 16.10 45.24 22.21
C LEU A 307 17.12 45.88 21.24
N PRO A 308 17.79 45.09 20.38
CA PRO A 308 18.70 45.63 19.37
C PRO A 308 17.94 46.52 18.38
N ILE A 309 18.47 47.73 18.14
CA ILE A 309 17.93 48.64 17.13
C ILE A 309 18.24 48.10 15.74
N GLN A 310 17.21 47.65 15.03
CA GLN A 310 17.32 47.19 13.65
C GLN A 310 17.13 48.38 12.71
N LYS A 311 18.19 48.77 11.97
CA LYS A 311 18.12 49.79 10.89
C LYS A 311 18.04 49.11 9.53
N ARG A 312 17.31 49.70 8.58
CA ARG A 312 17.24 49.15 7.21
C ARG A 312 18.59 49.30 6.54
N ILE A 313 18.94 48.36 5.66
CA ILE A 313 20.20 48.42 4.89
C ILE A 313 20.24 49.70 4.03
N CYS A 314 19.08 50.20 3.61
CA CYS A 314 18.91 51.46 2.88
C CYS A 314 19.39 52.70 3.65
N ASP A 315 19.44 52.64 4.98
CA ASP A 315 19.85 53.74 5.85
C ASP A 315 21.36 53.71 6.15
N LYS A 316 22.09 52.74 5.57
CA LYS A 316 23.55 52.72 5.64
C LYS A 316 24.13 53.65 4.57
N PRO A 317 25.26 54.34 4.85
CA PRO A 317 25.96 55.11 3.83
C PRO A 317 26.30 54.20 2.64
N ILE A 318 25.87 54.60 1.44
CA ILE A 318 26.34 53.97 0.20
C ILE A 318 27.83 54.21 0.06
N SER A 319 28.54 53.27 -0.55
CA SER A 319 29.97 53.46 -0.81
C SER A 319 30.16 54.67 -1.74
N LEU A 320 31.27 55.41 -1.57
CA LEU A 320 31.56 56.58 -2.40
C LEU A 320 31.60 56.23 -3.90
N GLN A 321 32.02 55.01 -4.24
CA GLN A 321 32.00 54.48 -5.60
C GLN A 321 30.58 54.24 -6.15
N GLU A 322 29.67 53.72 -5.34
CA GLU A 322 28.25 53.57 -5.73
C GLU A 322 27.55 54.92 -5.83
N GLY A 323 27.87 55.86 -4.93
CA GLY A 323 27.38 57.25 -5.01
C GLY A 323 27.83 57.94 -6.29
N ILE A 324 29.11 57.82 -6.65
CA ILE A 324 29.65 58.38 -7.91
C ILE A 324 28.99 57.70 -9.12
N LYS A 325 28.85 56.37 -9.12
CA LYS A 325 28.17 55.65 -10.23
C LYS A 325 26.71 56.09 -10.39
N ALA A 326 25.96 56.21 -9.29
CA ALA A 326 24.57 56.64 -9.32
C ALA A 326 24.43 58.09 -9.82
N PHE A 327 25.34 58.97 -9.40
CA PHE A 327 25.40 60.35 -9.88
C PHE A 327 25.69 60.44 -11.38
N LEU A 328 26.73 59.75 -11.86
CA LEU A 328 27.09 59.70 -13.29
C LEU A 328 25.98 59.08 -14.15
N HIS A 329 25.32 58.05 -13.65
CA HIS A 329 24.21 57.41 -14.34
C HIS A 329 22.97 58.32 -14.44
N ASN A 330 22.75 59.20 -13.47
CA ASN A 330 21.67 60.20 -13.54
C ASN A 330 22.02 61.40 -14.43
N LEU A 331 23.30 61.76 -14.58
CA LEU A 331 23.72 62.80 -15.54
C LEU A 331 23.43 62.39 -16.99
N GLY A 332 23.56 61.11 -17.33
CA GLY A 332 23.28 60.60 -18.68
C GLY A 332 21.80 60.44 -19.03
N LYS A 333 20.88 60.67 -18.08
CA LYS A 333 19.42 60.55 -18.29
C LYS A 333 18.70 61.89 -18.44
N ASN A 334 19.38 63.00 -18.16
CA ASN A 334 18.82 64.35 -18.23
C ASN A 334 19.45 65.22 -19.33
N PHE A 335 19.95 64.60 -20.40
CA PHE A 335 20.31 65.26 -21.66
C PHE A 335 19.64 64.57 -22.84
#